data_AF-A0A1Q3UE11-F1
#
_entry.id   AF-A0A1Q3UE11-F1
#
_cell.length_a   1.000
_cell.length_b   1.000
_cell.length_c   1.000
_cell.angle_alpha   90.00
_cell.angle_beta   90.00
_cell.angle_gamma   90.00
#
_symmetry.space_group_name_H-M   'P 1'
#
loop_
_entity.id
_entity.type
_entity.pdbx_description
1 polymer ?
#
loop_
_entity_poly.entity_id
_entity_poly.type
_entity_poly.pdbx_seq_one_letter_code
_entity_poly.pdbx_strand_id
1 'polypeptide(L)'
;MNKTLNLNKFEKNSELSIFINAKHEPIGVLIPLEQWKKIAPTVDKNSELHQLMDQLTFKPIFERSLKEQNNWLDQEIEQVEAEHLQKGLYNIYQDDTYCKDKDVFIHQYTDHRELVKVNADTGQTQTIRRSF
;
A
#
# COMPACT_ATOMS: atom_id res chain seq x y z
N MET A 1 36.63 27.43 -3.34
CA MET A 1 35.91 27.63 -4.62
C MET A 1 34.74 26.67 -4.66
N ASN A 2 33.51 27.15 -4.45
CA ASN A 2 32.31 26.32 -4.60
C ASN A 2 32.07 26.11 -6.09
N LYS A 3 32.23 24.88 -6.57
CA LYS A 3 31.80 24.51 -7.93
C LYS A 3 30.28 24.52 -7.93
N THR A 4 29.67 25.48 -8.63
CA THR A 4 28.22 25.49 -8.87
C THR A 4 27.84 24.26 -9.68
N LEU A 5 27.09 23.35 -9.07
CA LEU A 5 26.57 22.15 -9.72
C LEU A 5 25.44 22.55 -10.69
N ASN A 6 25.62 22.26 -11.98
CA ASN A 6 24.57 22.46 -12.97
C ASN A 6 23.62 21.25 -12.94
N LEU A 7 22.56 21.39 -12.15
CA LEU A 7 21.53 20.34 -11.94
C LEU A 7 20.78 19.97 -13.24
N ASN A 8 20.71 20.87 -14.22
CA ASN A 8 20.01 20.64 -15.50
C ASN A 8 20.64 19.53 -16.35
N LYS A 9 21.91 19.17 -16.10
CA LYS A 9 22.55 18.02 -16.77
C LYS A 9 22.07 16.67 -16.22
N PHE A 10 21.58 16.64 -14.98
CA PHE A 10 21.15 15.42 -14.29
C PHE A 10 19.66 15.12 -14.49
N GLU A 11 18.83 16.15 -14.70
CA GLU A 11 17.42 15.98 -15.07
C GLU A 11 17.23 15.12 -16.33
N LYS A 12 18.16 15.22 -17.29
CA LYS A 12 18.03 14.50 -18.58
C LYS A 12 18.31 13.01 -18.50
N ASN A 13 19.08 12.54 -17.53
CA ASN A 13 19.55 11.15 -17.53
C ASN A 13 18.82 10.26 -16.51
N SER A 14 18.09 10.84 -15.54
CA SER A 14 17.40 10.05 -14.50
C SER A 14 18.32 9.01 -13.83
N GLU A 15 19.62 9.29 -13.71
CA GLU A 15 20.63 8.35 -13.22
C GLU A 15 21.09 8.69 -11.79
N LEU A 16 21.38 7.66 -11.00
CA LEU A 16 22.02 7.82 -9.68
C LEU A 16 23.46 8.30 -9.88
N SER A 17 23.84 9.36 -9.17
CA SER A 17 25.16 10.00 -9.34
C SER A 17 25.86 10.18 -8.00
N ILE A 18 27.14 9.83 -7.92
CA ILE A 18 27.99 10.08 -6.73
C ILE A 18 28.75 11.39 -6.95
N PHE A 19 28.65 12.30 -5.98
CA PHE A 19 29.43 13.53 -5.97
C PHE A 19 30.75 13.30 -5.23
N ILE A 20 31.84 13.71 -5.88
CA ILE A 20 33.19 13.67 -5.32
C ILE A 20 33.74 15.08 -5.13
N ASN A 21 34.54 15.28 -4.09
CA ASN A 21 35.26 16.53 -3.85
C ASN A 21 36.51 16.65 -4.75
N ALA A 22 37.26 17.75 -4.59
CA ALA A 22 38.49 17.99 -5.34
C ALA A 22 39.61 16.94 -5.09
N LYS A 23 39.50 16.17 -4.01
CA LYS A 23 40.42 15.08 -3.65
C LYS A 23 39.92 13.70 -4.11
N HIS A 24 38.84 13.65 -4.90
CA HIS A 24 38.16 12.42 -5.33
C HIS A 24 37.51 11.61 -4.20
N GLU A 25 37.22 12.25 -3.06
CA GLU A 25 36.48 11.60 -1.97
C GLU A 25 34.97 11.82 -2.16
N PRO A 26 34.12 10.80 -1.97
CA PRO A 26 32.68 10.94 -2.08
C PRO A 26 32.14 11.86 -0.98
N ILE A 27 31.32 12.83 -1.37
CA ILE A 27 30.69 13.82 -0.48
C ILE A 27 29.16 13.78 -0.51
N GLY A 28 28.55 13.01 -1.41
CA GLY A 28 27.10 12.87 -1.48
C GLY A 28 26.64 12.04 -2.67
N VAL A 29 25.34 11.77 -2.73
CA VAL A 29 24.69 11.03 -3.80
C VAL A 29 23.44 11.80 -4.25
N LEU A 30 23.23 11.91 -5.56
CA LEU A 30 21.97 12.35 -6.16
C LEU A 30 21.13 11.13 -6.50
N ILE A 31 19.92 11.06 -5.94
CA ILE A 31 18.96 10.00 -6.21
C ILE A 31 17.72 10.65 -6.84
N PRO A 32 17.47 10.46 -8.15
CA PRO A 32 16.21 10.90 -8.75
C PRO A 32 15.03 10.16 -8.11
N LEU A 33 13.89 10.84 -7.90
CA LEU A 33 12.72 10.22 -7.26
C LEU A 33 12.19 8.98 -8.01
N GLU A 34 12.27 8.98 -9.35
CA GLU A 34 11.89 7.82 -10.15
C GLU A 34 12.84 6.62 -9.97
N GLN A 35 14.10 6.87 -9.61
CA GLN A 35 15.03 5.80 -9.24
C GLN A 35 14.84 5.35 -7.80
N TRP A 36 14.47 6.27 -6.89
CA TRP A 36 14.14 5.92 -5.50
C TRP A 36 13.11 4.79 -5.44
N LYS A 37 12.01 4.89 -6.21
CA LYS A 37 10.98 3.85 -6.29
C LYS A 37 11.52 2.45 -6.61
N LYS A 38 12.62 2.36 -7.38
CA LYS A 38 13.24 1.09 -7.79
C LYS A 38 14.22 0.56 -6.76
N ILE A 39 14.95 1.43 -6.06
CA ILE A 39 15.99 1.04 -5.10
C ILE A 39 15.45 0.92 -3.67
N ALA A 40 14.37 1.61 -3.33
CA ALA A 40 13.77 1.61 -1.99
C ALA A 40 13.55 0.19 -1.42
N PRO A 41 13.07 -0.81 -2.19
CA PRO A 41 12.90 -2.17 -1.68
C PRO A 41 14.20 -2.87 -1.23
N THR A 42 15.36 -2.39 -1.70
CA THR A 42 16.69 -2.93 -1.37
C THR A 42 17.42 -2.15 -0.28
N VAL A 43 16.88 -1.02 0.15
CA VAL A 43 17.43 -0.19 1.22
C VAL A 43 16.81 -0.63 2.54
N ASP A 44 17.63 -0.73 3.59
CA ASP A 44 17.12 -1.03 4.94
C ASP A 44 16.09 0.03 5.36
N LYS A 45 14.88 -0.43 5.70
CA LYS A 45 13.76 0.40 6.15
C LYS A 45 14.08 1.21 7.41
N ASN A 46 15.02 0.73 8.22
CA ASN A 46 15.44 1.41 9.45
C ASN A 46 16.58 2.43 9.21
N SER A 47 17.09 2.55 7.99
CA SER A 47 18.17 3.49 7.68
C SER A 47 17.69 4.95 7.65
N GLU A 48 18.59 5.87 8.00
CA GLU A 48 18.33 7.32 7.93
C GLU A 48 17.92 7.77 6.51
N LEU A 49 18.51 7.15 5.47
CA LEU A 49 18.16 7.43 4.09
C LEU A 49 16.70 7.06 3.79
N HIS A 50 16.25 5.88 4.23
CA HIS A 50 14.88 5.45 4.02
C HIS A 50 13.89 6.37 4.75
N GLN A 51 14.17 6.70 6.01
CA GLN A 51 13.33 7.63 6.79
C GLN A 51 13.25 9.02 6.15
N LEU A 52 14.38 9.57 5.70
CA LEU A 52 14.41 10.86 5.01
C LEU A 52 13.61 10.82 3.71
N MET A 53 13.80 9.79 2.90
CA MET A 53 13.10 9.67 1.62
C MET A 53 11.60 9.43 1.81
N ASP A 54 11.19 8.68 2.83
CA ASP A 54 9.78 8.53 3.20
C ASP A 54 9.17 9.88 3.56
N GLN A 55 9.86 10.71 4.36
CA GLN A 55 9.38 12.06 4.69
C GLN A 55 9.27 12.95 3.45
N LEU A 56 10.27 12.92 2.56
CA LEU A 56 10.31 13.74 1.35
C LEU A 56 9.32 13.29 0.26
N THR A 57 8.98 12.00 0.23
CA THR A 57 8.05 11.42 -0.75
C THR A 57 6.68 11.11 -0.16
N PHE A 58 6.45 11.48 1.11
CA PHE A 58 5.17 11.31 1.77
C PHE A 58 4.11 12.13 1.05
N LYS A 59 3.10 11.42 0.55
CA LYS A 59 1.89 12.01 -0.02
C LYS A 59 0.77 11.95 1.01
N PRO A 60 0.27 13.10 1.52
CA PRO A 60 -0.86 13.12 2.45
C PRO A 60 -2.10 12.44 1.87
N ILE A 61 -2.96 11.91 2.74
CA ILE A 61 -4.15 11.15 2.31
C ILE A 61 -5.07 11.95 1.37
N PHE A 62 -5.24 13.25 1.64
CA PHE A 62 -6.08 14.15 0.84
C PHE A 62 -5.48 14.51 -0.53
N GLU A 63 -4.20 14.21 -0.76
CA GLU A 63 -3.55 14.39 -2.06
C GLU A 63 -3.52 13.09 -2.86
N ARG A 64 -3.77 11.94 -2.23
CA ARG A 64 -3.82 10.63 -2.87
C ARG A 64 -5.11 10.45 -3.65
N SER A 65 -5.01 9.84 -4.82
CA SER A 65 -6.15 9.27 -5.54
C SER A 65 -6.77 8.12 -4.77
N LEU A 66 -8.04 7.80 -5.05
CA LEU A 66 -8.72 6.67 -4.42
C LEU A 66 -7.97 5.34 -4.62
N LYS A 67 -7.37 5.15 -5.79
CA LYS A 67 -6.54 3.97 -6.07
C LYS A 67 -5.30 3.89 -5.18
N GLU A 68 -4.61 5.02 -4.98
CA GLU A 68 -3.44 5.09 -4.09
C GLU A 68 -3.83 4.88 -2.61
N GLN A 69 -5.03 5.31 -2.21
CA GLN A 69 -5.54 5.09 -0.86
C GLN A 69 -5.90 3.61 -0.63
N ASN A 70 -6.61 2.98 -1.57
CA ASN A 70 -6.93 1.55 -1.50
C ASN A 70 -5.65 0.71 -1.37
N ASN A 71 -4.70 0.88 -2.30
CA ASN A 71 -3.43 0.15 -2.26
C ASN A 71 -2.65 0.32 -0.95
N TRP A 72 -2.80 1.47 -0.29
CA TRP A 72 -2.15 1.74 0.99
C TRP A 72 -2.88 1.06 2.16
N LEU A 73 -4.21 0.95 2.09
CA LEU A 73 -5.03 0.30 3.11
C LEU A 73 -5.05 -1.21 2.99
N ASP A 74 -4.77 -1.79 1.81
CA ASP A 74 -4.88 -3.24 1.56
C ASP A 74 -4.16 -4.08 2.62
N GLN A 75 -2.94 -3.71 3.02
CA GLN A 75 -2.19 -4.45 4.05
C GLN A 75 -2.85 -4.40 5.44
N GLU A 76 -3.37 -3.23 5.81
CA GLU A 76 -4.06 -3.06 7.10
C GLU A 76 -5.41 -3.80 7.10
N ILE A 77 -6.10 -3.83 5.95
CA ILE A 77 -7.33 -4.59 5.76
C ILE A 77 -7.05 -6.09 5.93
N GLU A 78 -6.03 -6.63 5.26
CA GLU A 78 -5.64 -8.04 5.39
C GLU A 78 -5.30 -8.40 6.85
N GLN A 79 -4.60 -7.52 7.56
CA GLN A 79 -4.28 -7.73 8.97
C GLN A 79 -5.55 -7.78 9.84
N VAL A 80 -6.45 -6.81 9.69
CA VAL A 80 -7.71 -6.75 10.45
C VAL A 80 -8.60 -7.96 10.15
N GLU A 81 -8.68 -8.37 8.89
CA GLU A 81 -9.43 -9.57 8.47
C GLU A 81 -8.89 -10.84 9.13
N ALA A 82 -7.55 -10.99 9.20
CA ALA A 82 -6.93 -12.11 9.89
C ALA A 82 -7.20 -12.08 11.40
N GLU A 83 -7.11 -10.91 12.04
CA GLU A 83 -7.40 -10.74 13.46
C GLU A 83 -8.87 -11.03 13.80
N HIS A 84 -9.81 -10.66 12.95
CA HIS A 84 -11.23 -10.98 13.12
C HIS A 84 -11.46 -12.48 13.18
N LEU A 85 -10.92 -13.23 12.23
CA LEU A 85 -11.04 -14.69 12.18
C LEU A 85 -10.41 -15.36 13.41
N GLN A 86 -9.24 -14.87 13.85
CA GLN A 86 -8.59 -15.37 15.07
C GLN A 86 -9.44 -15.15 16.33
N LYS A 87 -10.23 -14.06 16.38
CA LYS A 87 -11.14 -13.75 17.49
C LYS A 87 -12.47 -14.50 17.41
N GLY A 88 -12.66 -15.38 16.42
CA GLY A 88 -13.90 -16.11 16.20
C GLY A 88 -15.02 -15.26 15.59
N LEU A 89 -14.68 -14.11 15.02
CA LEU A 89 -15.59 -13.30 14.21
C LEU A 89 -15.55 -13.79 12.75
N TYR A 90 -16.35 -13.15 11.91
CA TYR A 90 -16.40 -13.41 10.48
C TYR A 90 -16.16 -12.14 9.67
N ASN A 91 -15.60 -12.32 8.48
CA ASN A 91 -15.48 -11.26 7.48
C ASN A 91 -16.67 -11.28 6.54
N ILE A 92 -17.06 -10.11 6.02
CA ILE A 92 -18.20 -9.95 5.12
C ILE A 92 -17.72 -9.36 3.80
N TYR A 93 -18.02 -10.02 2.70
CA TYR A 93 -17.68 -9.53 1.36
C TYR A 93 -18.66 -10.02 0.30
N GLN A 94 -18.61 -9.41 -0.88
CA GLN A 94 -19.31 -9.87 -2.07
C GLN A 94 -18.33 -10.56 -3.02
N ASP A 95 -18.79 -11.64 -3.64
CA ASP A 95 -18.04 -12.39 -4.66
C ASP A 95 -18.92 -12.53 -5.89
N ASP A 96 -18.43 -12.09 -7.05
CA ASP A 96 -19.19 -12.07 -8.30
C ASP A 96 -19.70 -13.45 -8.74
N THR A 97 -19.07 -14.53 -8.27
CA THR A 97 -19.49 -15.91 -8.56
C THR A 97 -20.77 -16.26 -7.81
N TYR A 98 -20.86 -15.90 -6.53
CA TYR A 98 -21.94 -16.34 -5.64
C TYR A 98 -22.97 -15.26 -5.31
N CYS A 99 -22.58 -13.99 -5.31
CA CYS A 99 -23.41 -12.84 -4.93
C CYS A 99 -24.02 -12.21 -6.19
N LYS A 100 -25.07 -12.84 -6.73
CA LYS A 100 -25.76 -12.33 -7.94
C LYS A 100 -26.68 -11.15 -7.65
N ASP A 101 -27.18 -11.06 -6.42
CA ASP A 101 -28.05 -9.99 -5.95
C ASP A 101 -27.28 -9.04 -5.03
N LYS A 102 -27.67 -7.76 -5.03
CA LYS A 102 -27.00 -6.70 -4.26
C LYS A 102 -27.10 -6.88 -2.74
N ASP A 103 -28.07 -7.66 -2.28
CA ASP A 103 -28.33 -7.95 -0.88
C ASP A 103 -27.79 -9.31 -0.44
N VAL A 104 -26.98 -9.97 -1.29
CA VAL A 104 -26.33 -11.24 -0.98
C VAL A 104 -24.85 -11.01 -0.70
N PHE A 105 -24.38 -11.62 0.37
CA PHE A 105 -23.01 -11.50 0.88
C PHE A 105 -22.49 -12.85 1.35
N ILE A 106 -21.18 -12.97 1.47
CA ILE A 106 -20.50 -14.10 2.09
C ILE A 106 -20.09 -13.69 3.51
N HIS A 107 -20.48 -14.48 4.49
CA HIS A 107 -19.84 -14.49 5.81
C HIS A 107 -18.75 -15.56 5.81
N GLN A 108 -17.50 -15.16 5.96
CA GLN A 108 -16.36 -16.06 6.07
C GLN A 108 -15.93 -16.20 7.51
N TYR A 109 -16.01 -17.42 8.03
CA TYR A 109 -15.48 -17.83 9.31
C TYR A 109 -14.15 -18.56 9.10
N THR A 110 -13.49 -18.92 10.21
CA THR A 110 -12.22 -19.64 10.19
C THR A 110 -12.36 -21.06 9.61
N ASP A 111 -13.51 -21.70 9.78
CA ASP A 111 -13.77 -23.10 9.45
C ASP A 111 -14.78 -23.29 8.30
N HIS A 112 -15.58 -22.28 7.97
CA HIS A 112 -16.59 -22.37 6.92
C HIS A 112 -16.97 -21.00 6.34
N ARG A 113 -17.80 -21.04 5.29
CA ARG A 113 -18.42 -19.86 4.68
C ARG A 113 -19.93 -20.02 4.63
N GLU A 114 -20.66 -18.92 4.78
CA GLU A 114 -22.11 -18.86 4.65
C GLU A 114 -22.49 -17.82 3.60
N LEU A 115 -23.42 -18.17 2.72
CA LEU A 115 -24.03 -17.23 1.79
C LEU A 115 -25.28 -16.70 2.47
N VAL A 116 -25.36 -15.40 2.68
CA VAL A 116 -26.43 -14.75 3.43
C VAL A 116 -27.11 -13.68 2.59
N LYS A 117 -28.41 -13.51 2.83
CA LYS A 117 -29.19 -12.39 2.33
C LYS A 117 -29.43 -11.40 3.46
N VAL A 118 -29.20 -10.12 3.22
CA VAL A 118 -29.34 -9.06 4.21
C VAL A 118 -30.49 -8.14 3.81
N ASN A 119 -31.51 -8.05 4.66
CA ASN A 119 -32.56 -7.06 4.45
C ASN A 119 -32.00 -5.66 4.80
N ALA A 120 -31.90 -4.78 3.80
CA ALA A 120 -31.32 -3.45 3.97
C ALA A 120 -32.13 -2.52 4.90
N ASP A 121 -33.44 -2.73 5.03
CA ASP A 121 -34.31 -1.89 5.85
C ASP A 121 -34.24 -2.26 7.34
N THR A 122 -33.98 -3.55 7.64
CA THR A 122 -34.04 -4.07 9.02
C THR A 122 -32.69 -4.56 9.56
N GLY A 123 -31.70 -4.75 8.68
CA GLY A 123 -30.43 -5.39 9.02
C GLY A 123 -30.55 -6.89 9.30
N GLN A 124 -31.73 -7.51 9.13
CA GLN A 124 -31.91 -8.93 9.38
C GLN A 124 -31.19 -9.77 8.32
N THR A 125 -30.44 -10.77 8.79
CA THR A 125 -29.70 -11.69 7.94
C THR A 125 -30.38 -13.05 7.86
N GLN A 126 -30.55 -13.57 6.65
CA GLN A 126 -31.04 -14.91 6.38
C GLN A 126 -29.95 -15.74 5.69
N THR A 127 -29.54 -16.85 6.30
CA THR A 127 -28.62 -17.79 5.66
C THR A 127 -29.31 -18.51 4.50
N ILE A 128 -28.78 -18.33 3.29
CA ILE A 128 -29.23 -19.01 2.07
C ILE A 128 -28.54 -20.38 1.98
N ARG A 129 -27.23 -20.44 2.26
CA ARG A 129 -26.42 -21.67 2.12
C ARG A 129 -25.26 -21.68 3.12
N ARG A 130 -24.94 -22.86 3.66
CA ARG A 130 -23.74 -23.11 4.49
C ARG A 130 -22.70 -23.93 3.74
N SER A 131 -21.43 -23.68 4.06
CA SER A 131 -20.23 -24.43 3.66
C SER A 131 -20.14 -24.69 2.15
N PHE A 132 -19.77 -23.66 1.40
CA PHE A 132 -19.46 -23.74 -0.03
C PHE A 132 -18.02 -23.27 -0.32
#